data_AF-A0A9W6ZGF5-F1
#
_entry.id   AF-A0A9W6ZGF5-F1
#
_cell.length_a   1.000
_cell.length_b   1.000
_cell.length_c   1.000
_cell.angle_alpha   90.00
_cell.angle_beta   90.00
_cell.angle_gamma   90.00
#
_symmetry.space_group_name_H-M   'P 1'
#
loop_
_entity.id
_entity.type
_entity.pdbx_description
1 polymer ?
#
loop_
_entity_poly.entity_id
_entity_poly.type
_entity_poly.pdbx_seq_one_letter_code
_entity_poly.pdbx_strand_id
1 'polypeptide(L)'
;TLPPPPHNIKKSPFPDNKKTPPPPPGGETTELISVTEAADGAVSFESKLSKLSSIGTISVTRDYSFTPVVGKTVAATSTSNTVTVTSCTPNDCRNDFSVNDIIKIGEETFTITDANPNPNQMTLSSNFLGTSQTAGDIYTWAFGYEWTITYVSHVGDQPLIVATGADNWSGVNPTIQAYTVTNGEAPISGSFRLTYEGESTPPLIHECTAAEVKTALESLTTVGVVGVSRFVNNNGHDYLVTFTTELGPLNVITVDDSELTGPSAKAQVNTMVSGVLPTDYRQLTVASGSALSQTVTGLTKGTAYIFRVRSYNSEG
;
A
#
# COMPACT_ATOMS: atom_id res chain seq x y z
N THR A 1 -20.26 -37.72 16.59
CA THR A 1 -20.33 -37.72 18.07
C THR A 1 -19.32 -36.71 18.56
N LEU A 2 -19.77 -35.60 19.14
CA LEU A 2 -18.89 -34.56 19.66
C LEU A 2 -18.05 -35.11 20.83
N PRO A 3 -16.76 -34.75 20.95
CA PRO A 3 -15.93 -35.16 22.08
C PRO A 3 -16.39 -34.44 23.38
N PRO A 4 -16.18 -35.04 24.56
CA PRO A 4 -16.59 -34.47 25.84
C PRO A 4 -15.73 -33.25 26.21
N PRO A 5 -16.24 -32.29 27.00
CA PRO A 5 -15.50 -31.09 27.36
C PRO A 5 -14.55 -31.37 28.54
N PRO A 6 -13.30 -30.85 28.52
CA PRO A 6 -12.54 -30.70 29.76
C PRO A 6 -12.12 -29.24 30.05
N HIS A 7 -12.43 -28.88 31.30
CA HIS A 7 -11.75 -28.00 32.26
C HIS A 7 -11.16 -26.62 31.85
N ASN A 8 -11.83 -25.59 32.38
CA ASN A 8 -11.29 -24.34 32.93
C ASN A 8 -10.15 -23.64 32.16
N ILE A 9 -10.50 -23.01 31.04
CA ILE A 9 -9.68 -21.94 30.46
C ILE A 9 -9.92 -20.66 31.27
N LYS A 10 -8.85 -20.13 31.88
CA LYS A 10 -8.86 -18.85 32.59
C LYS A 10 -9.17 -17.70 31.62
N LYS A 11 -9.94 -16.73 32.13
CA LYS A 11 -10.44 -15.54 31.43
C LYS A 11 -9.40 -14.92 30.48
N SER A 12 -9.87 -14.69 29.25
CA SER A 12 -9.27 -13.81 28.25
C SER A 12 -8.84 -12.46 28.86
N PRO A 13 -7.66 -11.92 28.50
CA PRO A 13 -7.20 -10.61 28.96
C PRO A 13 -7.87 -9.43 28.23
N PHE A 14 -8.75 -9.71 27.26
CA PHE A 14 -9.45 -8.66 26.52
C PHE A 14 -10.64 -8.12 27.33
N PRO A 15 -10.81 -6.79 27.43
CA PRO A 15 -11.88 -6.21 28.21
C PRO A 15 -13.24 -6.68 27.67
N ASP A 16 -14.06 -7.25 28.56
CA ASP A 16 -15.50 -7.38 28.37
C ASP A 16 -16.04 -6.00 27.95
N ASN A 17 -16.56 -5.84 26.74
CA ASN A 17 -17.65 -4.89 26.51
C ASN A 17 -18.29 -4.87 25.12
N LYS A 18 -19.62 -4.81 25.22
CA LYS A 18 -20.61 -4.13 24.37
C LYS A 18 -21.09 -4.88 23.13
N LYS A 19 -22.41 -5.13 23.13
CA LYS A 19 -23.26 -5.33 21.95
C LYS A 19 -22.69 -4.52 20.78
N THR A 20 -22.37 -5.21 19.69
CA THR A 20 -21.98 -4.61 18.43
C THR A 20 -23.01 -3.54 18.02
N PRO A 21 -22.57 -2.39 17.48
CA PRO A 21 -23.50 -1.35 17.03
C PRO A 21 -24.48 -1.94 15.99
N PRO A 22 -25.74 -1.48 15.95
CA PRO A 22 -26.64 -1.85 14.86
C PRO A 22 -26.03 -1.40 13.51
N PRO A 23 -26.34 -2.12 12.41
CA PRO A 23 -25.85 -1.74 11.09
C PRO A 23 -26.22 -0.27 10.77
N PRO A 24 -25.33 0.47 10.08
CA PRO A 24 -25.58 1.87 9.77
C PRO A 24 -26.87 2.05 8.97
N PRO A 25 -27.68 3.10 9.24
CA PRO A 25 -28.92 3.34 8.53
C PRO A 25 -28.65 3.50 7.02
N GLY A 26 -29.27 2.64 6.20
CA GLY A 26 -29.16 2.67 4.74
C GLY A 26 -28.08 1.77 4.12
N GLY A 27 -27.34 0.97 4.91
CA GLY A 27 -26.43 -0.05 4.40
C GLY A 27 -27.14 -1.34 3.97
N GLU A 28 -26.57 -2.05 3.00
CA GLU A 28 -27.00 -3.42 2.66
C GLU A 28 -26.50 -4.41 3.73
N THR A 29 -27.27 -5.45 4.02
CA THR A 29 -26.90 -6.49 4.99
C THR A 29 -27.15 -7.85 4.36
N THR A 30 -26.23 -8.78 4.55
CA THR A 30 -26.39 -10.16 4.08
C THR A 30 -27.48 -10.87 4.87
N GLU A 31 -27.91 -12.03 4.38
CA GLU A 31 -28.53 -13.02 5.27
C GLU A 31 -27.53 -13.53 6.32
N LEU A 32 -28.01 -14.28 7.31
CA LEU A 32 -27.14 -14.87 8.32
C LEU A 32 -26.12 -15.83 7.69
N ILE A 33 -24.86 -15.65 8.06
CA ILE A 33 -23.75 -16.50 7.63
C ILE A 33 -23.39 -17.43 8.77
N SER A 34 -23.29 -18.74 8.49
CA SER A 34 -22.86 -19.71 9.49
C SER A 34 -21.37 -19.51 9.80
N VAL A 35 -20.97 -19.65 11.06
CA VAL A 35 -19.54 -19.63 11.43
C VAL A 35 -18.76 -20.74 10.73
N THR A 36 -19.40 -21.83 10.31
CA THR A 36 -18.76 -22.96 9.61
C THR A 36 -18.90 -22.89 8.10
N GLU A 37 -19.49 -21.82 7.56
CA GLU A 37 -19.73 -21.66 6.12
C GLU A 37 -18.41 -21.71 5.34
N ALA A 38 -18.38 -22.46 4.23
CA ALA A 38 -17.22 -22.50 3.33
C ALA A 38 -16.90 -21.09 2.79
N ALA A 39 -15.64 -20.85 2.44
CA ALA A 39 -15.21 -19.57 1.88
C ALA A 39 -15.92 -19.30 0.54
N ASP A 40 -15.87 -20.29 -0.35
CA ASP A 40 -16.34 -20.26 -1.74
C ASP A 40 -17.33 -21.41 -2.05
N GLY A 41 -17.94 -21.35 -3.23
CA GLY A 41 -18.94 -22.30 -3.71
C GLY A 41 -20.37 -21.76 -3.70
N ALA A 42 -21.33 -22.58 -4.16
CA ALA A 42 -22.70 -22.14 -4.45
C ALA A 42 -23.46 -21.63 -3.20
N VAL A 43 -23.18 -22.19 -2.03
CA VAL A 43 -23.73 -21.77 -0.73
C VAL A 43 -22.53 -21.54 0.19
N SER A 44 -21.98 -20.33 0.15
CA SER A 44 -20.72 -19.98 0.80
C SER A 44 -20.76 -18.58 1.39
N PHE A 45 -19.72 -18.22 2.13
CA PHE A 45 -19.52 -16.86 2.62
C PHE A 45 -19.48 -15.87 1.43
N GLU A 46 -18.70 -16.18 0.40
CA GLU A 46 -18.60 -15.39 -0.83
C GLU A 46 -19.94 -15.25 -1.56
N SER A 47 -20.71 -16.34 -1.71
CA SER A 47 -21.99 -16.29 -2.43
C SER A 47 -23.08 -15.51 -1.69
N LYS A 48 -22.96 -15.36 -0.36
CA LYS A 48 -23.85 -14.50 0.44
C LYS A 48 -23.43 -13.03 0.37
N LEU A 49 -22.14 -12.75 0.45
CA LEU A 49 -21.61 -11.38 0.34
C LEU A 49 -21.86 -10.78 -1.04
N SER A 50 -21.65 -11.54 -2.11
CA SER A 50 -21.85 -11.10 -3.50
C SER A 50 -23.30 -10.70 -3.86
N LYS A 51 -24.27 -10.95 -2.96
CA LYS A 51 -25.65 -10.46 -3.10
C LYS A 51 -25.78 -8.96 -2.76
N LEU A 52 -24.81 -8.38 -2.07
CA LEU A 52 -24.78 -6.94 -1.78
C LEU A 52 -24.42 -6.19 -3.07
N SER A 53 -25.29 -5.31 -3.51
CA SER A 53 -25.10 -4.58 -4.77
C SER A 53 -23.84 -3.70 -4.78
N SER A 54 -23.40 -3.22 -3.61
CA SER A 54 -22.24 -2.34 -3.48
C SER A 54 -20.89 -3.06 -3.36
N ILE A 55 -20.85 -4.40 -3.27
CA ILE A 55 -19.61 -5.12 -2.94
C ILE A 55 -18.76 -5.48 -4.17
N GLY A 56 -19.34 -5.44 -5.37
CA GLY A 56 -18.66 -5.83 -6.60
C GLY A 56 -18.24 -7.30 -6.63
N THR A 57 -17.24 -7.61 -7.45
CA THR A 57 -16.61 -8.93 -7.49
C THR A 57 -15.59 -9.05 -6.37
N ILE A 58 -15.72 -10.09 -5.55
CA ILE A 58 -14.83 -10.41 -4.44
C ILE A 58 -14.26 -11.82 -4.62
N SER A 59 -13.19 -12.13 -3.91
CA SER A 59 -12.77 -13.50 -3.59
C SER A 59 -12.61 -13.64 -2.09
N VAL A 60 -12.97 -14.81 -1.55
CA VAL A 60 -12.88 -15.07 -0.11
C VAL A 60 -12.00 -16.28 0.16
N THR A 61 -11.03 -16.13 1.06
CA THR A 61 -10.32 -17.25 1.67
C THR A 61 -10.75 -17.43 3.12
N ARG A 62 -10.59 -18.64 3.65
CA ARG A 62 -10.94 -18.97 5.04
C ARG A 62 -9.86 -19.84 5.65
N ASP A 63 -9.38 -19.39 6.80
CA ASP A 63 -8.45 -20.11 7.66
C ASP A 63 -9.03 -20.29 9.07
N TYR A 64 -8.43 -21.18 9.86
CA TYR A 64 -8.78 -21.29 11.27
C TYR A 64 -8.36 -20.04 12.04
N SER A 65 -9.19 -19.59 12.98
CA SER A 65 -8.78 -18.56 13.93
C SER A 65 -7.94 -19.17 15.05
N PHE A 66 -6.94 -18.45 15.55
CA PHE A 66 -5.97 -19.00 16.49
C PHE A 66 -5.85 -18.11 17.73
N THR A 67 -5.66 -18.74 18.90
CA THR A 67 -5.33 -18.07 20.16
C THR A 67 -3.92 -18.49 20.60
N PRO A 68 -3.05 -17.56 21.01
CA PRO A 68 -1.73 -17.90 21.50
C PRO A 68 -1.82 -18.71 22.79
N VAL A 69 -1.01 -19.76 22.91
CA VAL A 69 -0.92 -20.55 24.15
C VAL A 69 0.06 -19.87 25.09
N VAL A 70 -0.49 -18.96 25.91
CA VAL A 70 0.30 -18.10 26.79
C VAL A 70 1.20 -18.92 27.72
N GLY A 71 2.48 -18.54 27.78
CA GLY A 71 3.46 -19.17 28.65
C GLY A 71 4.05 -20.48 28.12
N LYS A 72 3.77 -20.82 26.85
CA LYS A 72 4.39 -21.96 26.15
C LYS A 72 5.01 -21.55 24.83
N THR A 73 6.10 -22.23 24.50
CA THR A 73 6.84 -22.15 23.25
C THR A 73 7.17 -23.54 22.76
N VAL A 74 7.45 -23.66 21.48
CA VAL A 74 7.75 -24.93 20.83
C VAL A 74 9.09 -24.89 20.12
N ALA A 75 9.90 -25.92 20.30
CA ALA A 75 11.03 -26.22 19.44
C ALA A 75 10.55 -27.07 18.26
N ALA A 76 10.78 -26.57 17.05
CA ALA A 76 10.40 -27.23 15.80
C ALA A 76 11.59 -27.21 14.83
N THR A 77 11.86 -28.35 14.21
CA THR A 77 12.96 -28.51 13.25
C THR A 77 12.36 -28.67 11.86
N SER A 78 12.86 -27.91 10.89
CA SER A 78 12.45 -28.06 9.49
C SER A 78 12.62 -29.52 9.05
N THR A 79 11.67 -30.03 8.27
CA THR A 79 11.55 -31.43 7.83
C THR A 79 11.22 -32.47 8.92
N SER A 80 10.97 -32.06 10.16
CA SER A 80 10.50 -32.93 11.25
C SER A 80 9.00 -32.74 11.47
N ASN A 81 8.27 -33.83 11.75
CA ASN A 81 6.91 -33.77 12.28
C ASN A 81 6.85 -33.88 13.81
N THR A 82 8.00 -34.01 14.47
CA THR A 82 8.06 -34.05 15.94
C THR A 82 8.50 -32.68 16.46
N VAL A 83 7.73 -32.15 17.41
CA VAL A 83 8.01 -30.88 18.09
C VAL A 83 8.07 -31.08 19.59
N THR A 84 8.85 -30.25 20.29
CA THR A 84 9.01 -30.31 21.76
C THR A 84 8.52 -29.03 22.39
N VAL A 85 7.65 -29.10 23.39
CA VAL A 85 7.20 -27.91 24.13
C VAL A 85 8.29 -27.53 25.16
N THR A 86 8.81 -26.29 25.09
CA THR A 86 10.07 -25.91 25.76
C THR A 86 9.95 -24.98 26.96
N SER A 87 8.85 -24.22 27.13
CA SER A 87 8.67 -23.29 28.26
C SER A 87 7.53 -23.72 29.19
N CYS A 88 7.90 -24.19 30.38
CA CYS A 88 7.01 -24.80 31.38
C CYS A 88 7.81 -25.25 32.61
N THR A 89 7.31 -24.96 33.82
CA THR A 89 7.92 -25.39 35.10
C THR A 89 6.86 -25.97 36.05
N PRO A 90 7.04 -27.16 36.67
CA PRO A 90 7.74 -28.36 36.20
C PRO A 90 6.77 -29.48 35.73
N ASN A 91 7.17 -30.13 34.62
CA ASN A 91 6.85 -31.49 34.15
C ASN A 91 5.55 -31.82 33.39
N ASP A 92 4.68 -30.86 33.08
CA ASP A 92 3.66 -31.13 32.07
C ASP A 92 3.39 -29.92 31.18
N CYS A 93 4.27 -29.78 30.20
CA CYS A 93 4.23 -28.73 29.19
C CYS A 93 3.09 -28.94 28.21
N ARG A 94 2.50 -30.13 28.16
CA ARG A 94 1.59 -30.56 27.10
C ARG A 94 0.12 -30.60 27.54
N ASN A 95 -0.20 -30.39 28.81
CA ASN A 95 -1.58 -30.43 29.34
C ASN A 95 -2.62 -29.58 28.60
N ASP A 96 -2.20 -28.55 27.87
CA ASP A 96 -3.10 -27.69 27.09
C ASP A 96 -3.34 -28.21 25.65
N PHE A 97 -2.80 -29.39 25.30
CA PHE A 97 -2.88 -29.97 23.96
C PHE A 97 -3.37 -31.41 24.01
N SER A 98 -4.22 -31.79 23.07
CA SER A 98 -4.82 -33.12 22.90
C SER A 98 -4.63 -33.66 21.49
N VAL A 99 -4.71 -34.98 21.33
CA VAL A 99 -4.76 -35.59 19.99
C VAL A 99 -6.00 -35.08 19.27
N ASN A 100 -5.84 -34.74 17.99
CA ASN A 100 -6.80 -34.05 17.12
C ASN A 100 -6.93 -32.54 17.34
N ASP A 101 -6.19 -31.94 18.28
CA ASP A 101 -6.16 -30.48 18.36
C ASP A 101 -5.50 -29.91 17.10
N ILE A 102 -6.08 -28.81 16.63
CA ILE A 102 -5.54 -28.02 15.53
C ILE A 102 -4.68 -26.92 16.14
N ILE A 103 -3.41 -26.89 15.75
CA ILE A 103 -2.43 -25.93 16.22
C ILE A 103 -1.76 -25.20 15.06
N LYS A 104 -1.21 -24.03 15.33
CA LYS A 104 -0.38 -23.27 14.39
C LYS A 104 0.98 -22.98 15.00
N ILE A 105 2.02 -23.18 14.18
CA ILE A 105 3.42 -22.93 14.51
C ILE A 105 4.01 -22.14 13.34
N GLY A 106 4.45 -20.90 13.59
CA GLY A 106 4.77 -19.97 12.51
C GLY A 106 3.52 -19.70 11.66
N GLU A 107 3.61 -19.92 10.34
CA GLU A 107 2.49 -19.77 9.41
C GLU A 107 1.78 -21.10 9.08
N GLU A 108 2.31 -22.23 9.57
CA GLU A 108 1.81 -23.56 9.23
C GLU A 108 0.81 -24.08 10.27
N THR A 109 -0.24 -24.73 9.79
CA THR A 109 -1.29 -25.36 10.61
C THR A 109 -1.16 -26.87 10.59
N PHE A 110 -1.30 -27.50 11.76
CA PHE A 110 -1.16 -28.94 11.94
C PHE A 110 -2.28 -29.50 12.82
N THR A 111 -2.59 -30.78 12.64
CA THR A 111 -3.33 -31.57 13.62
C THR A 111 -2.35 -32.39 14.46
N ILE A 112 -2.53 -32.42 15.77
CA ILE A 112 -1.74 -33.29 16.65
C ILE A 112 -2.19 -34.74 16.47
N THR A 113 -1.28 -35.62 16.04
CA THR A 113 -1.54 -37.04 15.81
C THR A 113 -1.13 -37.91 17.00
N ASP A 114 -0.11 -37.50 17.72
CA ASP A 114 0.30 -38.11 18.98
C ASP A 114 0.78 -37.03 19.95
N ALA A 115 0.52 -37.22 21.23
CA ALA A 115 0.83 -36.26 22.26
C ALA A 115 1.43 -36.98 23.47
N ASN A 116 2.76 -36.96 23.56
CA ASN A 116 3.52 -37.66 24.57
C ASN A 116 3.95 -36.70 25.70
N PRO A 117 3.34 -36.79 26.90
CA PRO A 117 3.72 -35.93 28.03
C PRO A 117 5.14 -36.20 28.54
N ASN A 118 5.75 -37.35 28.21
CA ASN A 118 7.13 -37.68 28.56
C ASN A 118 7.86 -38.22 27.31
N PRO A 119 8.45 -37.34 26.47
CA PRO A 119 9.28 -36.19 26.90
C PRO A 119 8.78 -34.79 26.45
N ASN A 120 7.51 -34.42 26.72
CA ASN A 120 6.88 -33.16 26.26
C ASN A 120 6.88 -32.97 24.72
N GLN A 121 6.73 -34.08 23.99
CA GLN A 121 6.75 -34.09 22.53
C GLN A 121 5.35 -34.27 21.96
N MET A 122 5.14 -33.67 20.79
CA MET A 122 3.94 -33.86 19.99
C MET A 122 4.35 -34.24 18.57
N THR A 123 3.57 -35.14 17.98
CA THR A 123 3.71 -35.51 16.56
C THR A 123 2.63 -34.80 15.77
N LEU A 124 3.04 -34.09 14.73
CA LEU A 124 2.20 -33.32 13.82
C LEU A 124 1.71 -34.19 12.66
N SER A 125 0.62 -33.77 12.02
CA SER A 125 0.05 -34.43 10.84
C SER A 125 0.97 -34.44 9.61
N SER A 126 1.97 -33.56 9.56
CA SER A 126 2.96 -33.43 8.50
C SER A 126 4.25 -32.84 9.04
N ASN A 127 5.33 -32.88 8.24
CA ASN A 127 6.59 -32.24 8.60
C ASN A 127 6.43 -30.72 8.62
N PHE A 128 7.02 -30.06 9.61
CA PHE A 128 7.18 -28.61 9.65
C PHE A 128 8.18 -28.17 8.57
N LEU A 129 7.78 -27.25 7.70
CA LEU A 129 8.62 -26.80 6.58
C LEU A 129 9.25 -25.43 6.80
N GLY A 130 8.79 -24.70 7.81
CA GLY A 130 9.29 -23.39 8.20
C GLY A 130 10.72 -23.42 8.75
N THR A 131 11.17 -22.24 9.16
CA THR A 131 12.53 -22.06 9.72
C THR A 131 12.63 -22.75 11.08
N SER A 132 13.66 -23.60 11.24
CA SER A 132 13.92 -24.29 12.52
C SER A 132 14.06 -23.30 13.67
N GLN A 133 13.39 -23.58 14.78
CA GLN A 133 13.31 -22.71 15.95
C GLN A 133 13.45 -23.52 17.24
N THR A 134 14.14 -22.96 18.23
CA THR A 134 14.31 -23.56 19.56
C THR A 134 13.24 -23.10 20.55
N ALA A 135 12.59 -21.97 20.26
CA ALA A 135 11.45 -21.43 21.02
C ALA A 135 10.61 -20.52 20.10
N GLY A 136 9.59 -21.10 19.46
CA GLY A 136 8.58 -20.36 18.71
C GLY A 136 7.25 -20.30 19.45
N ASP A 137 6.45 -19.28 19.15
CA ASP A 137 5.07 -19.22 19.64
C ASP A 137 4.25 -20.38 19.06
N ILE A 138 3.33 -20.89 19.87
CA ILE A 138 2.37 -21.92 19.48
C ILE A 138 0.97 -21.42 19.76
N TYR A 139 0.06 -21.72 18.84
CA TYR A 139 -1.32 -21.29 18.90
C TYR A 139 -2.25 -22.50 18.79
N THR A 140 -3.42 -22.44 19.43
CA THR A 140 -4.49 -23.44 19.30
C THR A 140 -5.69 -22.83 18.58
N TRP A 141 -6.43 -23.66 17.84
CA TRP A 141 -7.67 -23.25 17.20
C TRP A 141 -8.64 -22.64 18.21
N ALA A 142 -9.15 -21.44 17.90
CA ALA A 142 -10.06 -20.69 18.76
C ALA A 142 -11.54 -21.03 18.52
N PHE A 143 -11.81 -22.20 17.91
CA PHE A 143 -13.15 -22.68 17.54
C PHE A 143 -13.90 -21.80 16.55
N GLY A 144 -13.19 -20.94 15.80
CA GLY A 144 -13.74 -20.09 14.75
C GLY A 144 -12.86 -20.04 13.50
N TYR A 145 -13.16 -19.11 12.61
CA TYR A 145 -12.41 -18.93 11.37
C TYR A 145 -12.06 -17.45 11.20
N GLU A 146 -10.99 -17.21 10.43
CA GLU A 146 -10.66 -15.93 9.86
C GLU A 146 -11.01 -15.98 8.38
N TRP A 147 -11.77 -14.99 7.89
CA TRP A 147 -12.11 -14.86 6.48
C TRP A 147 -11.40 -13.64 5.92
N THR A 148 -10.63 -13.83 4.85
CA THR A 148 -10.04 -12.71 4.12
C THR A 148 -10.88 -12.44 2.89
N ILE A 149 -11.41 -11.22 2.79
CA ILE A 149 -12.19 -10.75 1.66
C ILE A 149 -11.28 -9.87 0.81
N THR A 150 -11.08 -10.27 -0.44
CA THR A 150 -10.35 -9.49 -1.43
C THR A 150 -11.33 -8.89 -2.42
N TYR A 151 -11.32 -7.56 -2.55
CA TYR A 151 -12.10 -6.87 -3.58
C TYR A 151 -11.35 -6.92 -4.89
N VAL A 152 -11.91 -7.63 -5.88
CA VAL A 152 -11.28 -7.87 -7.18
C VAL A 152 -11.63 -6.75 -8.17
N SER A 153 -12.85 -6.21 -8.10
CA SER A 153 -13.33 -5.19 -9.04
C SER A 153 -13.24 -3.75 -8.51
N HIS A 154 -12.79 -3.55 -7.28
CA HIS A 154 -12.69 -2.22 -6.70
C HIS A 154 -11.27 -1.67 -6.78
N VAL A 155 -11.19 -0.34 -6.75
CA VAL A 155 -9.95 0.42 -6.82
C VAL A 155 -9.94 1.41 -5.65
N GLY A 156 -8.79 1.54 -4.99
CA GLY A 156 -8.65 2.35 -3.78
C GLY A 156 -9.26 1.71 -2.54
N ASP A 157 -9.09 2.41 -1.41
CA ASP A 157 -9.59 1.98 -0.10
C ASP A 157 -11.09 1.74 -0.11
N GLN A 158 -11.49 0.63 0.50
CA GLN A 158 -12.88 0.26 0.66
C GLN A 158 -13.34 0.53 2.10
N PRO A 159 -14.56 1.05 2.30
CA PRO A 159 -15.16 1.11 3.63
C PRO A 159 -15.13 -0.27 4.29
N LEU A 160 -14.70 -0.31 5.55
CA LEU A 160 -14.64 -1.55 6.31
C LEU A 160 -16.04 -2.15 6.47
N ILE A 161 -16.18 -3.44 6.15
CA ILE A 161 -17.41 -4.18 6.42
C ILE A 161 -17.65 -4.22 7.94
N VAL A 162 -18.87 -3.88 8.34
CA VAL A 162 -19.29 -4.00 9.74
C VAL A 162 -19.77 -5.42 10.00
N ALA A 163 -18.96 -6.20 10.70
CA ALA A 163 -19.34 -7.53 11.13
C ALA A 163 -20.14 -7.48 12.44
N THR A 164 -21.36 -8.03 12.43
CA THR A 164 -22.26 -8.04 13.59
C THR A 164 -22.63 -9.48 13.93
N GLY A 165 -22.45 -9.86 15.20
CA GLY A 165 -22.84 -11.19 15.68
C GLY A 165 -24.37 -11.35 15.71
N ALA A 166 -24.84 -12.57 15.48
CA ALA A 166 -26.25 -12.91 15.59
C ALA A 166 -26.61 -13.36 17.02
N ASP A 167 -27.87 -13.24 17.40
CA ASP A 167 -28.34 -13.56 18.77
C ASP A 167 -28.26 -15.06 19.13
N ASN A 168 -27.97 -15.92 18.16
CA ASN A 168 -27.91 -17.38 18.32
C ASN A 168 -26.49 -17.93 18.52
N TRP A 169 -25.52 -17.07 18.83
CA TRP A 169 -24.15 -17.49 19.09
C TRP A 169 -24.06 -18.30 20.38
N SER A 170 -23.37 -19.45 20.32
CA SER A 170 -23.09 -20.30 21.48
C SER A 170 -21.59 -20.37 21.74
N GLY A 171 -21.19 -20.64 22.98
CA GLY A 171 -19.78 -20.65 23.41
C GLY A 171 -19.48 -19.63 24.49
N VAL A 172 -18.22 -19.59 24.94
CA VAL A 172 -17.74 -18.64 25.95
C VAL A 172 -17.20 -17.41 25.24
N ASN A 173 -17.84 -16.26 25.45
CA ASN A 173 -17.44 -14.95 24.91
C ASN A 173 -17.18 -14.96 23.39
N PRO A 174 -18.15 -15.37 22.56
CA PRO A 174 -17.92 -15.41 21.12
C PRO A 174 -17.85 -13.98 20.57
N THR A 175 -16.85 -13.71 19.73
CA THR A 175 -16.59 -12.38 19.16
C THR A 175 -16.44 -12.44 17.65
N ILE A 176 -16.90 -11.39 16.97
CA ILE A 176 -16.58 -11.14 15.56
C ILE A 176 -15.96 -9.76 15.45
N GLN A 177 -14.91 -9.66 14.65
CA GLN A 177 -14.22 -8.41 14.38
C GLN A 177 -13.88 -8.38 12.90
N ALA A 178 -13.91 -7.17 12.33
CA ALA A 178 -13.43 -6.90 10.99
C ALA A 178 -12.35 -5.81 11.10
N TYR A 179 -11.30 -5.94 10.30
CA TYR A 179 -10.26 -4.94 10.16
C TYR A 179 -9.69 -5.01 8.74
N THR A 180 -9.07 -3.93 8.31
CA THR A 180 -8.39 -3.88 7.02
C THR A 180 -7.05 -4.62 7.12
N VAL A 181 -6.87 -5.67 6.30
CA VAL A 181 -5.60 -6.41 6.19
C VAL A 181 -4.61 -5.63 5.34
N THR A 182 -5.08 -5.13 4.20
CA THR A 182 -4.30 -4.37 3.22
C THR A 182 -5.15 -3.20 2.73
N ASN A 183 -4.58 -2.00 2.70
CA ASN A 183 -5.24 -0.83 2.12
C ASN A 183 -5.37 -0.99 0.61
N GLY A 184 -6.44 -0.42 0.04
CA GLY A 184 -6.65 -0.43 -1.40
C GLY A 184 -5.79 0.62 -2.07
N GLU A 185 -5.08 0.23 -3.12
CA GLU A 185 -4.31 1.16 -3.94
C GLU A 185 -5.23 1.84 -4.97
N ALA A 186 -5.23 3.17 -5.00
CA ALA A 186 -5.89 3.94 -6.06
C ALA A 186 -4.84 4.44 -7.07
N PRO A 187 -5.15 4.49 -8.38
CA PRO A 187 -4.32 5.16 -9.36
C PRO A 187 -4.04 6.61 -8.95
N ILE A 188 -2.90 7.13 -9.39
CA ILE A 188 -2.63 8.57 -9.31
C ILE A 188 -3.68 9.26 -10.20
N SER A 189 -4.22 10.38 -9.72
CA SER A 189 -5.12 11.25 -10.47
C SER A 189 -4.91 12.71 -10.05
N GLY A 190 -5.79 13.60 -10.51
CA GLY A 190 -5.70 15.03 -10.23
C GLY A 190 -4.74 15.77 -11.16
N SER A 191 -4.20 16.89 -10.68
CA SER A 191 -3.39 17.81 -11.48
C SER A 191 -2.18 18.35 -10.71
N PHE A 192 -1.20 18.88 -11.42
CA PHE A 192 -0.03 19.56 -10.87
C PHE A 192 0.27 20.83 -11.65
N ARG A 193 1.08 21.72 -11.09
CA ARG A 193 1.56 22.94 -11.77
C ARG A 193 3.08 22.99 -11.73
N LEU A 194 3.68 23.43 -12.83
CA LEU A 194 5.11 23.72 -12.88
C LEU A 194 5.31 25.21 -12.67
N THR A 195 6.29 25.59 -11.86
CA THR A 195 6.62 26.98 -11.55
C THR A 195 8.08 27.27 -11.90
N TYR A 196 8.31 28.33 -12.67
CA TYR A 196 9.65 28.76 -13.08
C TYR A 196 9.77 30.28 -12.95
N GLU A 197 10.81 30.75 -12.25
CA GLU A 197 11.08 32.17 -11.99
C GLU A 197 9.86 32.95 -11.42
N GLY A 198 9.05 32.27 -10.59
CA GLY A 198 7.89 32.88 -9.93
C GLY A 198 6.57 32.82 -10.71
N GLU A 199 6.58 32.34 -11.96
CA GLU A 199 5.36 32.10 -12.73
C GLU A 199 4.98 30.63 -12.76
N SER A 200 3.67 30.34 -12.62
CA SER A 200 3.13 28.97 -12.64
C SER A 200 2.32 28.69 -13.89
N THR A 201 2.43 27.47 -14.41
CA THR A 201 1.60 27.00 -15.51
C THR A 201 0.13 26.91 -15.10
N PRO A 202 -0.81 26.85 -16.07
CA PRO A 202 -2.13 26.26 -15.83
C PRO A 202 -2.02 24.84 -15.25
N PRO A 203 -3.08 24.31 -14.59
CA PRO A 203 -3.08 22.93 -14.12
C PRO A 203 -2.83 21.95 -15.24
N LEU A 204 -1.87 21.06 -15.05
CA LEU A 204 -1.55 19.94 -15.92
C LEU A 204 -2.12 18.67 -15.28
N ILE A 205 -3.03 17.98 -15.98
CA ILE A 205 -3.55 16.70 -15.50
C ILE A 205 -2.40 15.68 -15.34
N HIS A 206 -2.52 14.77 -14.36
CA HIS A 206 -1.49 13.77 -14.06
C HIS A 206 -1.01 12.97 -15.29
N GLU A 207 -1.87 12.75 -16.29
CA GLU A 207 -1.59 12.00 -17.51
C GLU A 207 -1.22 12.85 -18.74
N CYS A 208 -0.97 14.15 -18.55
CA CYS A 208 -0.71 15.10 -19.64
C CYS A 208 0.44 14.64 -20.56
N THR A 209 0.31 14.94 -21.84
CA THR A 209 1.29 14.63 -22.87
C THR A 209 2.51 15.55 -22.78
N ALA A 210 3.63 15.13 -23.37
CA ALA A 210 4.82 15.98 -23.48
C ALA A 210 4.52 17.31 -24.23
N ALA A 211 3.59 17.29 -25.19
CA ALA A 211 3.17 18.48 -25.92
C ALA A 211 2.38 19.47 -25.06
N GLU A 212 1.54 18.96 -24.14
CA GLU A 212 0.81 19.80 -23.18
C GLU A 212 1.76 20.43 -22.16
N VAL A 213 2.71 19.66 -21.62
CA VAL A 213 3.75 20.21 -20.72
C VAL A 213 4.60 21.26 -21.44
N LYS A 214 5.01 21.01 -22.69
CA LYS A 214 5.70 21.99 -23.53
C LYS A 214 4.87 23.27 -23.67
N THR A 215 3.63 23.15 -24.12
CA THR A 215 2.75 24.30 -24.34
C THR A 215 2.54 25.11 -23.06
N ALA A 216 2.37 24.42 -21.92
CA ALA A 216 2.19 25.06 -20.63
C ALA A 216 3.44 25.83 -20.18
N LEU A 217 4.63 25.22 -20.31
CA LEU A 217 5.89 25.90 -19.96
C LEU A 217 6.17 27.08 -20.89
N GLU A 218 5.96 26.94 -22.20
CA GLU A 218 6.16 28.02 -23.19
C GLU A 218 5.10 29.13 -23.11
N SER A 219 4.08 28.97 -22.25
CA SER A 219 3.11 30.03 -21.96
C SER A 219 3.56 30.98 -20.85
N LEU A 220 4.59 30.62 -20.08
CA LEU A 220 5.18 31.48 -19.06
C LEU A 220 6.04 32.55 -19.72
N THR A 221 5.99 33.79 -19.22
CA THR A 221 6.75 34.88 -19.87
C THR A 221 8.26 34.72 -19.69
N THR A 222 8.66 33.98 -18.66
CA THR A 222 10.05 33.65 -18.29
C THR A 222 10.67 32.53 -19.12
N VAL A 223 9.89 31.82 -19.94
CA VAL A 223 10.32 30.61 -20.67
C VAL A 223 10.19 30.82 -22.17
N GLY A 224 11.28 30.63 -22.91
CA GLY A 224 11.25 30.61 -24.37
C GLY A 224 10.83 29.24 -24.92
N VAL A 225 11.67 28.61 -25.74
CA VAL A 225 11.38 27.32 -26.37
C VAL A 225 12.03 26.18 -25.57
N VAL A 226 11.22 25.18 -25.24
CA VAL A 226 11.66 23.95 -24.56
C VAL A 226 11.41 22.70 -25.42
N GLY A 227 12.30 21.73 -25.32
CA GLY A 227 12.05 20.35 -25.74
C GLY A 227 11.51 19.55 -24.56
N VAL A 228 10.43 18.78 -24.76
CA VAL A 228 9.88 17.90 -23.72
C VAL A 228 9.72 16.49 -24.27
N SER A 229 10.22 15.49 -23.54
CA SER A 229 9.90 14.08 -23.76
C SER A 229 9.26 13.47 -22.50
N ARG A 230 8.41 12.46 -22.68
CA ARG A 230 7.66 11.79 -21.61
C ARG A 230 7.97 10.31 -21.59
N PHE A 231 8.09 9.75 -20.40
CA PHE A 231 8.31 8.33 -20.14
C PHE A 231 7.26 7.82 -19.15
N VAL A 232 6.86 6.55 -19.28
CA VAL A 232 5.94 5.90 -18.32
C VAL A 232 6.77 5.43 -17.12
N ASN A 233 6.32 5.77 -15.91
CA ASN A 233 6.96 5.39 -14.66
C ASN A 233 5.94 4.70 -13.74
N ASN A 234 5.79 3.38 -13.91
CA ASN A 234 4.83 2.53 -13.21
C ASN A 234 3.39 3.11 -13.19
N ASN A 235 3.04 3.87 -12.15
CA ASN A 235 1.72 4.48 -11.94
C ASN A 235 1.65 5.97 -12.34
N GLY A 236 2.71 6.54 -12.92
CA GLY A 236 2.81 7.94 -13.33
C GLY A 236 3.71 8.18 -14.54
N HIS A 237 4.23 9.40 -14.67
CA HIS A 237 5.03 9.84 -15.83
C HIS A 237 6.23 10.68 -15.43
N ASP A 238 7.36 10.43 -16.11
CA ASP A 238 8.54 11.28 -16.03
C ASP A 238 8.61 12.18 -17.27
N TYR A 239 8.92 13.46 -17.07
CA TYR A 239 9.10 14.44 -18.14
C TYR A 239 10.54 14.96 -18.15
N LEU A 240 11.21 14.81 -19.28
CA LEU A 240 12.52 15.43 -19.50
C LEU A 240 12.30 16.75 -20.24
N VAL A 241 12.54 17.86 -19.54
CA VAL A 241 12.46 19.21 -20.08
C VAL A 241 13.86 19.71 -20.41
N THR A 242 14.06 20.22 -21.63
CA THR A 242 15.32 20.78 -22.11
C THR A 242 15.07 22.21 -22.59
N PHE A 243 15.64 23.19 -21.90
CA PHE A 243 15.63 24.59 -22.35
C PHE A 243 16.53 24.74 -23.58
N THR A 244 15.99 25.28 -24.67
CA THR A 244 16.75 25.50 -25.91
C THR A 244 17.05 26.97 -26.17
N THR A 245 16.41 27.86 -25.38
CA THR A 245 16.49 29.30 -25.58
C THR A 245 17.26 30.02 -24.50
N GLU A 246 17.08 29.60 -23.26
CA GLU A 246 17.79 30.08 -22.09
C GLU A 246 19.14 29.36 -22.02
N LEU A 247 20.22 30.13 -21.92
CA LEU A 247 21.59 29.61 -21.96
C LEU A 247 22.23 29.70 -20.57
N GLY A 248 23.17 28.80 -20.30
CA GLY A 248 23.87 28.78 -19.02
C GLY A 248 23.13 28.01 -17.93
N PRO A 249 23.63 28.08 -16.70
CA PRO A 249 22.98 27.44 -15.56
C PRO A 249 21.65 28.14 -15.28
N LEU A 250 20.56 27.37 -15.25
CA LEU A 250 19.20 27.85 -14.99
C LEU A 250 18.73 27.41 -13.62
N ASN A 251 17.80 28.17 -13.04
CA ASN A 251 17.11 27.74 -11.83
C ASN A 251 16.30 26.47 -12.10
N VAL A 252 16.10 25.66 -11.06
CA VAL A 252 15.29 24.44 -11.21
C VAL A 252 13.81 24.83 -11.30
N ILE A 253 13.06 24.17 -12.20
CA ILE A 253 11.60 24.22 -12.17
C ILE A 253 11.15 23.65 -10.82
N THR A 254 10.18 24.29 -10.19
CA THR A 254 9.51 23.76 -8.99
C THR A 254 8.14 23.21 -9.38
N VAL A 255 7.60 22.31 -8.57
CA VAL A 255 6.30 21.68 -8.83
C VAL A 255 5.38 21.87 -7.62
N ASP A 256 4.15 22.25 -7.89
CA ASP A 256 3.04 22.20 -6.94
C ASP A 256 2.19 20.99 -7.29
N ASP A 257 2.23 19.99 -6.42
CA ASP A 257 1.52 18.72 -6.52
C ASP A 257 0.37 18.59 -5.52
N SER A 258 -0.05 19.70 -4.90
CA SER A 258 -1.10 19.70 -3.88
C SER A 258 -2.47 19.25 -4.40
N GLU A 259 -2.68 19.30 -5.71
CA GLU A 259 -3.89 18.81 -6.39
C GLU A 259 -3.75 17.39 -6.95
N LEU A 260 -2.62 16.71 -6.74
CA LEU A 260 -2.50 15.28 -7.06
C LEU A 260 -3.20 14.45 -5.99
N THR A 261 -3.86 13.38 -6.44
CA THR A 261 -4.57 12.43 -5.59
C THR A 261 -4.10 11.02 -5.84
N GLY A 262 -4.19 10.16 -4.82
CA GLY A 262 -3.77 8.76 -4.88
C GLY A 262 -2.71 8.46 -3.82
N PRO A 263 -2.51 7.19 -3.45
CA PRO A 263 -1.54 6.80 -2.45
C PRO A 263 -0.14 7.22 -2.89
N SER A 264 0.57 7.93 -1.99
CA SER A 264 1.93 8.43 -2.23
C SER A 264 2.08 9.28 -3.51
N ALA A 265 1.00 9.85 -4.04
CA ALA A 265 1.04 10.73 -5.19
C ALA A 265 1.94 11.94 -4.87
N LYS A 266 2.98 12.12 -5.67
CA LYS A 266 3.99 13.15 -5.47
C LYS A 266 4.67 13.47 -6.78
N ALA A 267 4.93 14.75 -7.03
CA ALA A 267 5.79 15.18 -8.12
C ALA A 267 7.12 15.68 -7.57
N GLN A 268 8.20 15.41 -8.31
CA GLN A 268 9.54 15.88 -7.96
C GLN A 268 10.24 16.36 -9.22
N VAL A 269 11.07 17.39 -9.06
CA VAL A 269 11.87 17.94 -10.15
C VAL A 269 13.33 17.94 -9.73
N ASN A 270 14.21 17.52 -10.64
CA ASN A 270 15.66 17.53 -10.47
C ASN A 270 16.33 18.00 -11.76
N THR A 271 17.46 18.70 -11.64
CA THR A 271 18.30 19.09 -12.77
C THR A 271 19.19 17.91 -13.19
N MET A 272 18.96 17.33 -14.38
CA MET A 272 19.81 16.26 -14.91
C MET A 272 21.15 16.78 -15.46
N VAL A 273 21.09 17.88 -16.21
CA VAL A 273 22.27 18.52 -16.83
C VAL A 273 22.13 20.01 -16.65
N SER A 274 23.10 20.64 -15.98
CA SER A 274 23.17 22.09 -15.90
C SER A 274 23.63 22.65 -17.24
N GLY A 275 22.94 23.69 -17.73
CA GLY A 275 23.39 24.41 -18.91
C GLY A 275 24.74 25.11 -18.68
N VAL A 276 25.46 25.34 -19.77
CA VAL A 276 26.74 26.04 -19.79
C VAL A 276 26.65 27.17 -20.81
N LEU A 277 27.19 28.34 -20.46
CA LEU A 277 27.26 29.45 -21.40
C LEU A 277 28.30 29.14 -22.50
N PRO A 278 28.04 29.51 -23.77
CA PRO A 278 29.07 29.45 -24.80
C PRO A 278 30.33 30.23 -24.40
N THR A 279 31.50 29.81 -24.91
CA THR A 279 32.74 30.55 -24.76
C THR A 279 32.58 31.97 -25.30
N ASP A 280 33.11 32.97 -24.58
CA ASP A 280 33.01 34.39 -24.91
C ASP A 280 31.57 34.94 -25.01
N TYR A 281 30.60 34.29 -24.34
CA TYR A 281 29.22 34.78 -24.26
C TYR A 281 29.16 36.19 -23.64
N ARG A 282 28.46 37.10 -24.32
CA ARG A 282 28.19 38.46 -23.85
C ARG A 282 26.70 38.75 -23.99
N GLN A 283 26.11 39.29 -22.93
CA GLN A 283 24.74 39.78 -22.94
C GLN A 283 24.75 41.32 -22.94
N LEU A 284 23.94 41.90 -23.82
CA LEU A 284 23.69 43.34 -23.86
C LEU A 284 22.20 43.58 -23.71
N THR A 285 21.80 44.24 -22.63
CA THR A 285 20.43 44.65 -22.39
C THR A 285 20.17 45.98 -23.09
N VAL A 286 19.23 46.01 -24.02
CA VAL A 286 18.80 47.23 -24.70
C VAL A 286 17.56 47.77 -23.98
N ALA A 287 17.64 48.98 -23.42
CA ALA A 287 16.55 49.60 -22.69
C ALA A 287 15.32 49.83 -23.59
N SER A 288 14.12 49.79 -23.00
CA SER A 288 12.86 50.04 -23.71
C SER A 288 12.82 51.45 -24.31
N GLY A 289 12.68 51.52 -25.63
CA GLY A 289 12.60 52.75 -26.42
C GLY A 289 12.45 52.45 -27.91
N SER A 290 12.12 53.44 -28.74
CA SER A 290 11.92 53.28 -30.20
C SER A 290 13.18 52.91 -30.99
N ALA A 291 14.25 52.44 -30.34
CA ALA A 291 15.47 52.03 -31.00
C ALA A 291 15.25 50.67 -31.69
N LEU A 292 15.26 50.69 -33.02
CA LEU A 292 15.17 49.49 -33.87
C LEU A 292 16.56 48.91 -34.23
N SER A 293 17.63 49.49 -33.69
CA SER A 293 19.01 49.05 -33.96
C SER A 293 19.91 49.24 -32.73
N GLN A 294 20.91 48.37 -32.60
CA GLN A 294 21.91 48.40 -31.55
C GLN A 294 23.28 48.10 -32.14
N THR A 295 24.27 48.97 -31.88
CA THR A 295 25.66 48.70 -32.26
C THR A 295 26.32 47.83 -31.20
N VAL A 296 26.88 46.69 -31.62
CA VAL A 296 27.73 45.84 -30.79
C VAL A 296 29.19 46.20 -31.05
N THR A 297 29.92 46.59 -30.01
CA THR A 297 31.33 47.02 -30.09
C THR A 297 32.26 45.98 -29.43
N GLY A 298 33.57 46.09 -29.68
CA GLY A 298 34.57 45.19 -29.09
C GLY A 298 34.64 43.79 -29.72
N LEU A 299 34.23 43.66 -30.98
CA LEU A 299 34.37 42.44 -31.77
C LEU A 299 35.76 42.35 -32.42
N THR A 300 36.32 41.14 -32.48
CA THR A 300 37.60 40.86 -33.13
C THR A 300 37.39 40.62 -34.62
N LYS A 301 38.14 41.34 -35.46
CA LYS A 301 38.08 41.18 -36.92
C LYS A 301 38.49 39.76 -37.31
N GLY A 302 37.68 39.11 -38.15
CA GLY A 302 37.92 37.75 -38.64
C GLY A 302 37.34 36.64 -37.75
N THR A 303 36.77 36.98 -36.58
CA THR A 303 36.04 36.02 -35.73
C THR A 303 34.57 35.98 -36.15
N ALA A 304 34.02 34.78 -36.31
CA ALA A 304 32.59 34.59 -36.55
C ALA A 304 31.81 34.74 -35.24
N TYR A 305 30.69 35.46 -35.26
CA TYR A 305 29.81 35.68 -34.11
C TYR A 305 28.40 35.22 -34.44
N ILE A 306 27.72 34.61 -33.47
CA ILE A 306 26.30 34.32 -33.53
C ILE A 306 25.59 35.35 -32.66
N PHE A 307 24.67 36.11 -33.25
CA PHE A 307 23.82 37.05 -32.53
C PHE A 307 22.45 36.42 -32.30
N ARG A 308 22.01 36.45 -31.05
CA ARG A 308 20.66 36.10 -30.67
C ARG A 308 19.99 37.32 -30.06
N VAL A 309 18.90 37.77 -30.66
CA VAL A 309 18.09 38.89 -30.17
C VAL A 309 16.81 38.31 -29.61
N ARG A 310 16.46 38.71 -28.38
CA ARG A 310 15.17 38.40 -27.77
C ARG A 310 14.59 39.65 -27.13
N SER A 311 13.28 39.81 -27.22
CA SER A 311 12.55 40.72 -26.33
C SER A 311 12.55 40.12 -24.92
N TYR A 312 12.59 40.99 -23.92
CA TYR A 312 12.42 40.63 -22.51
C TYR A 312 11.59 41.73 -21.84
N ASN A 313 10.73 41.39 -20.88
CA ASN A 313 9.96 42.33 -20.09
C ASN A 313 10.39 42.26 -18.60
N SER A 314 9.67 42.93 -17.68
CA SER A 314 10.01 42.90 -16.24
C SER A 314 9.82 41.53 -15.60
N GLU A 315 9.00 40.68 -16.22
CA GLU A 315 8.66 39.33 -15.79
C GLU A 315 9.48 38.28 -16.53
N GLY A 316 9.97 38.52 -17.75
CA GLY A 316 10.75 37.55 -18.54
C GLY A 316 11.22 38.05 -19.89
#